data_AF-A0A3C1LVB7-F1
#
_entry.id   AF-A0A3C1LVB7-F1
#
_cell.length_a   1.000
_cell.length_b   1.000
_cell.length_c   1.000
_cell.angle_alpha   90.00
_cell.angle_beta   90.00
_cell.angle_gamma   90.00
#
_symmetry.space_group_name_H-M   'P 1'
#
loop_
_entity.id
_entity.type
_entity.pdbx_description
1 polymer ?
#
loop_
_entity_poly.entity_id
_entity_poly.type
_entity_poly.pdbx_seq_one_letter_code
_entity_poly.pdbx_strand_id
1 'polypeptide(L)'
;MKKRSGIAIVISSLVLVLVAFLAFVYFVLFDSFTLVSDISFNQVYSSYLMKDRLHYAAKGLRLRVKTLDETCFYDKESFISELSRIKGDYVLLSPLPSWYACQNEVNVSNLLPGSVVLGIGAESAVGYFDCLLVSDERAGWVEAGKAMAAETSSMSQNIGLVYDLDSIDYASDIIGCFRENHVSVFNRDGSSRLFASTTLDAMNKQGIVLALCPYATSFNSFFNSDSTVSWVVDYRLASVVPSGNLYGVVRPDLSLVLELAKATQKGQLSMNSLGYCYEKK
;
A
#
# COMPACT_ATOMS: atom_id res chain seq x y z
N MET A 1 -25.20 38.35 35.28
CA MET A 1 -24.77 37.56 34.11
C MET A 1 -23.29 37.67 33.72
N LYS A 2 -22.48 38.62 34.23
CA LYS A 2 -21.07 38.82 33.79
C LYS A 2 -20.03 37.77 34.28
N LYS A 3 -20.26 37.07 35.40
CA LYS A 3 -19.27 36.11 35.97
C LYS A 3 -19.06 34.82 35.15
N ARG A 4 -20.08 34.36 34.40
CA ARG A 4 -19.99 33.13 33.60
C ARG A 4 -19.15 33.30 32.33
N SER A 5 -19.06 34.52 31.79
CA SER A 5 -18.28 34.83 30.59
C SER A 5 -16.77 34.84 30.87
N GLY A 6 -16.33 35.33 32.04
CA GLY A 6 -14.91 35.34 32.43
C GLY A 6 -14.34 33.93 32.62
N ILE A 7 -15.10 33.01 33.23
CA ILE A 7 -14.69 31.61 33.41
C ILE A 7 -14.58 30.90 32.05
N ALA A 8 -15.52 31.13 31.14
CA ALA A 8 -15.46 30.56 29.80
C ALA A 8 -14.22 31.06 29.02
N ILE A 9 -13.86 32.34 29.12
CA ILE A 9 -12.67 32.91 28.46
C ILE A 9 -11.38 32.30 29.02
N VAL A 10 -11.29 32.13 30.35
CA VAL A 10 -10.11 31.51 30.99
C VAL A 10 -9.98 30.05 30.58
N ILE A 11 -11.07 29.28 30.57
CA ILE A 11 -11.05 27.88 30.11
C ILE A 11 -10.66 27.80 28.63
N SER A 12 -11.25 28.62 27.76
CA SER A 12 -10.90 28.65 26.33
C SER A 12 -9.42 29.01 26.11
N SER A 13 -8.89 29.95 26.89
CA SER A 13 -7.47 30.34 26.80
C SER A 13 -6.55 29.21 27.28
N LEU A 14 -6.92 28.52 28.36
CA LEU A 14 -6.17 27.37 28.87
C LEU A 14 -6.16 26.21 27.85
N VAL A 15 -7.31 25.93 27.22
CA VAL A 15 -7.42 24.92 26.16
C VAL A 15 -6.54 25.29 24.97
N LEU A 16 -6.55 26.55 24.53
CA LEU A 16 -5.68 27.03 23.45
C LEU A 16 -4.19 26.86 23.77
N VAL A 17 -3.77 27.23 24.98
CA VAL A 17 -2.38 27.06 25.43
C VAL A 17 -2.01 25.58 25.46
N LEU A 18 -2.89 24.71 25.96
CA LEU A 18 -2.67 23.27 25.98
C LEU A 18 -2.55 22.69 24.56
N VAL A 19 -3.45 23.08 23.65
CA VAL A 19 -3.40 22.64 22.24
C VAL A 19 -2.14 23.13 21.56
N ALA A 20 -1.73 24.39 21.79
CA ALA A 20 -0.49 24.95 21.24
C ALA A 20 0.75 24.22 21.79
N PHE A 21 0.76 23.89 23.08
CA PHE A 21 1.84 23.12 23.71
C PHE A 21 1.91 21.68 23.16
N LEU A 22 0.77 21.00 23.05
CA LEU A 22 0.70 19.65 22.47
C LEU A 22 1.13 19.65 21.00
N ALA A 23 0.73 20.67 20.24
CA ALA A 23 1.22 20.86 18.88
C ALA A 23 2.73 21.09 18.87
N PHE A 24 3.27 21.97 19.73
CA PHE A 24 4.71 22.18 19.83
C PHE A 24 5.48 20.88 20.14
N VAL A 25 5.03 20.12 21.14
CA VAL A 25 5.59 18.80 21.48
C VAL A 25 5.57 17.87 20.26
N TYR A 26 4.44 17.76 19.58
CA TYR A 26 4.31 16.92 18.38
C TYR A 26 5.18 17.38 17.21
N PHE A 27 5.40 18.68 17.03
CA PHE A 27 6.17 19.20 15.89
C PHE A 27 7.68 19.19 16.12
N VAL A 28 8.13 19.30 17.38
CA VAL A 28 9.53 19.48 17.78
C VAL A 28 10.16 18.21 18.33
N LEU A 29 9.43 17.42 19.13
CA LEU A 29 10.00 16.26 19.83
C LEU A 29 9.82 14.94 19.09
N PHE A 30 8.98 14.89 18.06
CA PHE A 30 8.69 13.66 17.34
C PHE A 30 9.53 13.63 16.07
N ASP A 31 10.29 12.55 15.87
CA ASP A 31 11.00 12.37 14.60
C ASP A 31 10.00 12.28 13.46
N SER A 32 10.46 12.64 12.27
CA SER A 32 9.66 12.69 11.07
C SER A 32 9.88 11.45 10.21
N PHE A 33 8.78 10.77 9.92
CA PHE A 33 8.74 9.68 8.96
C PHE A 33 8.01 10.18 7.71
N THR A 34 8.68 10.19 6.56
CA THR A 34 8.09 10.69 5.31
C THR A 34 7.90 9.54 4.32
N LEU A 35 6.64 9.23 4.01
CA LEU A 35 6.27 8.37 2.90
C LEU A 35 6.25 9.19 1.60
N VAL A 36 7.05 8.77 0.62
CA VAL A 36 7.13 9.34 -0.72
C VAL A 36 6.34 8.41 -1.63
N SER A 37 5.21 8.90 -2.14
CA SER A 37 4.26 8.09 -2.90
C SER A 37 4.00 8.68 -4.28
N ASP A 38 3.73 7.84 -5.27
CA ASP A 38 3.05 8.26 -6.49
C ASP A 38 1.55 8.51 -6.25
N ILE A 39 0.86 9.13 -7.23
CA ILE A 39 -0.56 9.49 -7.13
C ILE A 39 -1.43 8.24 -6.90
N SER A 40 -1.17 7.15 -7.61
CA SER A 40 -1.97 5.92 -7.52
C SER A 40 -1.83 5.28 -6.14
N PHE A 41 -0.60 5.15 -5.65
CA PHE A 41 -0.35 4.66 -4.30
C PHE A 41 -1.02 5.54 -3.23
N ASN A 42 -0.90 6.87 -3.35
CA ASN A 42 -1.47 7.80 -2.38
C ASN A 42 -3.00 7.75 -2.34
N GLN A 43 -3.67 7.61 -3.49
CA GLN A 43 -5.14 7.52 -3.54
C GLN A 43 -5.64 6.34 -2.69
N VAL A 44 -4.99 5.19 -2.80
CA VAL A 44 -5.36 3.98 -2.06
C VAL A 44 -4.96 4.10 -0.59
N TYR A 45 -3.74 4.59 -0.34
CA TYR A 45 -3.21 4.80 1.00
C TYR A 45 -3.99 5.85 1.81
N SER A 46 -4.59 6.84 1.15
CA SER A 46 -5.34 7.92 1.82
C SER A 46 -6.46 7.40 2.73
N SER A 47 -7.09 6.27 2.35
CA SER A 47 -8.14 5.62 3.14
C SER A 47 -7.63 5.00 4.45
N TYR A 48 -6.31 4.78 4.57
CA TYR A 48 -5.65 4.14 5.71
C TYR A 48 -4.74 5.09 6.49
N LEU A 49 -4.47 6.26 5.91
CA LEU A 49 -3.52 7.24 6.42
C LEU A 49 -3.79 7.66 7.86
N MET A 50 -5.06 7.74 8.28
CA MET A 50 -5.38 8.14 9.65
C MET A 50 -4.98 7.08 10.68
N LYS A 51 -5.22 5.79 10.38
CA LYS A 51 -4.83 4.68 11.25
C LYS A 51 -3.32 4.62 11.41
N ASP A 52 -2.60 4.78 10.29
CA ASP A 52 -1.14 4.77 10.33
C ASP A 52 -0.59 6.03 11.03
N ARG A 53 -1.15 7.22 10.78
CA ARG A 53 -0.78 8.44 11.53
C ARG A 53 -0.88 8.25 13.03
N LEU A 54 -1.96 7.62 13.52
CA LEU A 54 -2.13 7.31 14.94
C LEU A 54 -1.10 6.28 15.42
N HIS A 55 -0.83 5.24 14.64
CA HIS A 55 0.19 4.24 14.94
C HIS A 55 1.59 4.85 15.07
N TYR A 56 2.00 5.68 14.10
CA TYR A 56 3.28 6.38 14.13
C TYR A 56 3.35 7.40 15.27
N ALA A 57 2.27 8.15 15.53
CA ALA A 57 2.21 9.07 16.67
C ALA A 57 2.36 8.35 18.01
N ALA A 58 1.77 7.17 18.18
CA ALA A 58 1.96 6.35 19.38
C ALA A 58 3.41 5.89 19.57
N LYS A 59 4.19 5.78 18.48
CA LYS A 59 5.62 5.48 18.49
C LYS A 59 6.52 6.74 18.56
N GLY A 60 5.95 7.91 18.83
CA GLY A 60 6.70 9.17 18.95
C GLY A 60 7.11 9.78 17.61
N LEU A 61 6.37 9.50 16.54
CA LEU A 61 6.70 9.95 15.19
C LEU A 61 5.59 10.71 14.51
N ARG A 62 5.97 11.62 13.63
CA ARG A 62 5.06 12.31 12.72
C ARG A 62 5.17 11.71 11.33
N LEU A 63 4.11 11.02 10.90
CA LEU A 63 3.96 10.56 9.52
C LEU A 63 3.60 11.73 8.59
N ARG A 64 4.45 11.97 7.59
CA ARG A 64 4.22 12.88 6.46
C ARG A 64 4.05 12.06 5.19
N VAL A 65 3.20 12.53 4.29
CA VAL A 65 3.06 11.95 2.95
C VAL A 65 3.41 13.02 1.94
N LYS A 66 4.37 12.73 1.07
CA LYS A 66 4.74 13.56 -0.06
C LYS A 66 4.37 12.80 -1.33
N THR A 67 3.39 13.32 -2.04
CA THR A 67 3.00 12.77 -3.34
C THR A 67 3.86 13.40 -4.43
N LEU A 68 4.51 12.57 -5.24
CA LEU A 68 5.21 12.99 -6.45
C LEU A 68 4.21 13.08 -7.59
N ASP A 69 4.33 14.14 -8.38
CA ASP A 69 3.55 14.33 -9.60
C ASP A 69 3.99 13.33 -10.67
N GLU A 70 3.07 12.88 -11.54
CA GLU A 70 3.39 11.96 -12.63
C GLU A 70 4.50 12.49 -13.55
N THR A 71 4.57 13.82 -13.71
CA THR A 71 5.61 14.48 -14.51
C THR A 71 7.02 14.25 -13.97
N CYS A 72 7.17 13.95 -12.68
CA CYS A 72 8.46 13.64 -12.08
C CYS A 72 9.06 12.34 -12.65
N PHE A 73 8.25 11.45 -13.22
CA PHE A 73 8.73 10.16 -13.76
C PHE A 73 9.01 10.22 -15.27
N TYR A 74 8.84 11.37 -15.92
CA TYR A 74 9.24 11.54 -17.32
C TYR A 74 10.68 12.03 -17.47
N ASP A 75 11.23 12.65 -16.43
CA ASP A 75 12.55 13.28 -16.46
C ASP A 75 13.30 13.07 -15.13
N LYS A 76 14.53 12.57 -15.24
CA LYS A 76 15.40 12.25 -14.10
C LYS A 76 15.72 13.48 -13.26
N GLU A 77 15.96 14.64 -13.88
CA GLU A 77 16.31 15.87 -13.15
C GLU A 77 15.13 16.39 -12.32
N SER A 78 13.93 16.33 -12.89
CA SER A 78 12.68 16.65 -12.19
C SER A 78 12.47 15.75 -10.97
N PHE A 79 12.69 14.44 -11.12
CA PHE A 79 12.63 13.48 -10.02
C PHE A 79 13.64 13.83 -8.90
N ILE A 80 14.90 14.06 -9.25
CA ILE A 80 15.96 14.40 -8.29
C ILE A 80 15.65 15.71 -7.56
N SER A 81 15.17 16.72 -8.31
CA SER A 81 14.81 18.03 -7.76
C SER A 81 13.69 17.94 -6.72
N GLU A 82 12.65 17.15 -6.98
CA GLU A 82 11.57 16.94 -6.02
C GLU A 82 12.00 16.08 -4.84
N LEU A 83 12.79 15.02 -5.06
CA LEU A 83 13.33 14.20 -3.97
C LEU A 83 14.21 15.03 -3.04
N SER A 84 15.10 15.88 -3.57
CA SER A 84 16.05 16.69 -2.77
C SER A 84 15.35 17.70 -1.84
N ARG A 85 14.06 17.97 -2.05
CA ARG A 85 13.25 18.85 -1.19
C ARG A 85 12.59 18.10 -0.03
N ILE A 86 12.66 16.77 -0.01
CA ILE A 86 12.07 15.93 1.01
C ILE A 86 12.83 16.09 2.32
N LYS A 87 12.08 16.13 3.42
CA LYS A 87 12.63 16.21 4.78
C LYS A 87 12.01 15.12 5.63
N GLY A 88 12.85 14.35 6.29
CA GLY A 88 12.47 13.27 7.18
C GLY A 88 13.70 12.75 7.91
N ASP A 89 13.54 12.26 9.13
CA ASP A 89 14.58 11.47 9.78
C ASP A 89 14.60 10.05 9.18
N TYR A 90 13.42 9.60 8.75
CA TYR A 90 13.21 8.37 7.99
C TYR A 90 12.39 8.68 6.74
N VAL A 91 12.81 8.17 5.59
CA VAL A 91 12.14 8.38 4.31
C VAL A 91 11.86 7.03 3.66
N LEU A 92 10.61 6.75 3.34
CA LEU A 92 10.19 5.53 2.66
C LEU A 92 9.67 5.86 1.27
N LEU A 93 10.27 5.29 0.23
CA LEU A 93 9.78 5.41 -1.14
C LEU A 93 8.80 4.26 -1.42
N SER A 94 7.61 4.60 -1.95
CA SER A 94 6.68 3.60 -2.47
C SER A 94 7.28 2.88 -3.68
N PRO A 95 6.65 1.79 -4.17
CA PRO A 95 7.24 0.97 -5.23
C PRO A 95 7.60 1.71 -6.52
N LEU A 96 6.76 2.63 -7.02
CA LEU A 96 7.06 3.34 -8.27
C LEU A 96 8.25 4.32 -8.15
N PRO A 97 8.31 5.24 -7.16
CA PRO A 97 9.50 6.03 -6.90
C PRO A 97 10.76 5.20 -6.65
N SER A 98 10.64 4.07 -5.93
CA SER A 98 11.77 3.18 -5.68
C SER A 98 12.31 2.59 -6.98
N TRP A 99 11.42 2.02 -7.80
CA TRP A 99 11.76 1.47 -9.11
C TRP A 99 12.40 2.51 -10.03
N TYR A 100 11.81 3.72 -10.10
CA TYR A 100 12.31 4.79 -10.95
C TYR A 100 13.72 5.25 -10.55
N ALA A 101 13.97 5.37 -9.24
CA ALA A 101 15.30 5.67 -8.73
C ALA A 101 16.33 4.62 -9.17
N CYS A 102 15.97 3.33 -9.09
CA CYS A 102 16.85 2.24 -9.48
C CYS A 102 17.11 2.22 -10.99
N GLN A 103 16.07 2.37 -11.81
CA GLN A 103 16.22 2.36 -13.27
C GLN A 103 17.06 3.53 -13.78
N ASN A 104 17.04 4.66 -13.08
CA ASN A 104 17.81 5.86 -13.44
C ASN A 104 19.12 5.99 -12.65
N GLU A 105 19.51 4.96 -11.92
CA GLU A 105 20.74 4.91 -11.12
C GLU A 105 20.88 6.09 -10.13
N VAL A 106 19.77 6.48 -9.51
CA VAL A 106 19.70 7.58 -8.54
C VAL A 106 19.93 7.04 -7.14
N ASN A 107 21.09 7.34 -6.54
CA ASN A 107 21.34 7.03 -5.14
C ASN A 107 20.59 8.02 -4.23
N VAL A 108 19.45 7.59 -3.69
CA VAL A 108 18.55 8.46 -2.92
C VAL A 108 19.12 8.78 -1.54
N SER A 109 19.85 7.85 -0.92
CA SER A 109 20.55 8.11 0.35
C SER A 109 21.53 9.27 0.24
N ASN A 110 22.24 9.38 -0.88
CA ASN A 110 23.14 10.52 -1.14
C ASN A 110 22.41 11.85 -1.36
N LEU A 111 21.19 11.80 -1.91
CA LEU A 111 20.36 13.00 -2.11
C LEU A 111 19.77 13.54 -0.81
N LEU A 112 19.60 12.67 0.19
CA LEU A 112 18.95 12.98 1.46
C LEU A 112 19.90 12.77 2.65
N PRO A 113 21.01 13.52 2.73
CA PRO A 113 22.00 13.33 3.77
C PRO A 113 21.36 13.54 5.16
N GLY A 114 21.62 12.61 6.07
CA GLY A 114 21.08 12.62 7.44
C GLY A 114 19.70 11.97 7.59
N SER A 115 19.07 11.52 6.50
CA SER A 115 17.87 10.69 6.55
C SER A 115 18.26 9.21 6.45
N VAL A 116 17.50 8.32 7.08
CA VAL A 116 17.52 6.89 6.74
C VAL A 116 16.53 6.64 5.62
N VAL A 117 17.01 6.22 4.45
CA VAL A 117 16.20 6.03 3.25
C VAL A 117 15.91 4.55 3.02
N LEU A 118 14.62 4.24 2.92
CA LEU A 118 14.10 2.91 2.61
C LEU A 118 13.38 2.94 1.26
N GLY A 119 13.64 1.93 0.42
CA GLY A 119 12.88 1.69 -0.81
C GLY A 119 12.05 0.42 -0.70
N ILE A 120 10.86 0.39 -1.30
CA ILE A 120 10.05 -0.83 -1.47
C ILE A 120 10.24 -1.31 -2.91
N GLY A 121 10.63 -2.56 -3.13
CA GLY A 121 10.75 -3.09 -4.49
C GLY A 121 11.53 -4.38 -4.62
N ALA A 122 11.87 -4.72 -5.87
CA ALA A 122 12.60 -5.94 -6.22
C ALA A 122 14.10 -5.84 -5.87
N GLU A 123 14.74 -6.99 -5.67
CA GLU A 123 16.12 -7.14 -5.17
C GLU A 123 17.19 -6.41 -5.99
N SER A 124 16.94 -6.06 -7.24
CA SER A 124 17.89 -5.31 -8.10
C SER A 124 18.12 -3.86 -7.66
N ALA A 125 17.39 -3.39 -6.65
CA ALA A 125 17.42 -2.03 -6.11
C ALA A 125 18.48 -1.78 -5.01
N VAL A 126 19.30 -2.79 -4.68
CA VAL A 126 20.32 -2.70 -3.63
C VAL A 126 21.41 -1.67 -4.01
N GLY A 127 21.68 -0.72 -3.11
CA GLY A 127 22.72 0.31 -3.28
C GLY A 127 22.21 1.72 -3.57
N TYR A 128 20.91 1.89 -3.85
CA TYR A 128 20.26 3.19 -4.03
C TYR A 128 19.61 3.72 -2.74
N PHE A 129 19.47 2.86 -1.73
CA PHE A 129 18.81 3.11 -0.45
C PHE A 129 19.67 2.56 0.70
N ASP A 130 19.43 3.01 1.93
CA ASP A 130 20.08 2.46 3.12
C ASP A 130 19.52 1.08 3.47
N CYS A 131 18.23 0.86 3.17
CA CYS A 131 17.60 -0.45 3.28
C CYS A 131 16.62 -0.65 2.11
N LEU A 132 16.69 -1.83 1.50
CA LEU A 132 15.68 -2.28 0.55
C LEU A 132 14.71 -3.22 1.25
N LEU A 133 13.42 -2.95 1.05
CA LEU A 133 12.31 -3.74 1.53
C LEU A 133 11.77 -4.58 0.39
N VAL A 134 12.09 -5.88 0.41
CA VAL A 134 11.65 -6.83 -0.61
C VAL A 134 10.24 -7.28 -0.28
N SER A 135 9.30 -7.06 -1.19
CA SER A 135 7.89 -7.40 -1.02
C SER A 135 7.68 -8.91 -0.96
N ASP A 136 7.22 -9.43 0.19
CA ASP A 136 6.64 -10.76 0.30
C ASP A 136 5.12 -10.67 0.14
N GLU A 137 4.67 -10.64 -1.12
CA GLU A 137 3.24 -10.52 -1.45
C GLU A 137 2.47 -11.80 -1.11
N ARG A 138 3.15 -12.96 -1.12
CA ARG A 138 2.56 -14.29 -0.88
C ARG A 138 1.78 -14.32 0.42
N ALA A 139 2.37 -13.82 1.51
CA ALA A 139 1.73 -13.81 2.82
C ALA A 139 0.38 -13.07 2.80
N GLY A 140 0.33 -11.88 2.19
CA GLY A 140 -0.89 -11.07 2.11
C GLY A 140 -1.98 -11.71 1.23
N TRP A 141 -1.60 -12.34 0.12
CA TRP A 141 -2.55 -13.04 -0.74
C TRP A 141 -3.09 -14.33 -0.12
N VAL A 142 -2.27 -15.06 0.63
CA VAL A 142 -2.70 -16.22 1.43
C VAL A 142 -3.65 -15.78 2.55
N GLU A 143 -3.38 -14.65 3.21
CA GLU A 143 -4.31 -14.07 4.19
C GLU A 143 -5.66 -13.71 3.56
N ALA A 144 -5.66 -13.08 2.39
CA ALA A 144 -6.87 -12.80 1.63
C ALA A 144 -7.64 -14.08 1.28
N GLY A 145 -6.95 -15.11 0.80
CA GLY A 145 -7.53 -16.41 0.50
C GLY A 145 -8.22 -17.03 1.72
N LYS A 146 -7.56 -17.02 2.88
CA LYS A 146 -8.14 -17.52 4.15
C LYS A 146 -9.38 -16.73 4.57
N ALA A 147 -9.33 -15.40 4.49
CA ALA A 147 -10.46 -14.55 4.86
C ALA A 147 -11.68 -14.80 3.96
N MET A 148 -11.45 -14.95 2.66
CA MET A 148 -12.51 -15.26 1.70
C MET A 148 -13.05 -16.67 1.87
N ALA A 149 -12.19 -17.65 2.12
CA ALA A 149 -12.61 -19.02 2.41
C ALA A 149 -13.47 -19.09 3.67
N ALA A 150 -13.18 -18.29 4.70
CA ALA A 150 -14.00 -18.19 5.89
C ALA A 150 -15.40 -17.63 5.56
N GLU A 151 -15.48 -16.57 4.75
CA GLU A 151 -16.74 -15.94 4.35
C GLU A 151 -17.61 -16.87 3.49
N THR A 152 -17.00 -17.61 2.56
CA THR A 152 -17.71 -18.52 1.65
C THR A 152 -17.89 -19.91 2.23
N SER A 153 -17.31 -20.24 3.39
CA SER A 153 -17.45 -21.56 4.01
C SER A 153 -18.91 -21.97 4.30
N SER A 154 -19.80 -21.00 4.46
CA SER A 154 -21.25 -21.19 4.64
C SER A 154 -22.07 -21.03 3.36
N MET A 155 -21.44 -20.64 2.25
CA MET A 155 -22.11 -20.35 0.98
C MET A 155 -21.68 -21.36 -0.09
N SER A 156 -22.62 -21.82 -0.92
CA SER A 156 -22.33 -22.64 -2.11
C SER A 156 -21.67 -21.83 -3.24
N GLN A 157 -20.94 -20.77 -2.91
CA GLN A 157 -20.37 -19.85 -3.88
C GLN A 157 -19.02 -20.36 -4.34
N ASN A 158 -18.83 -20.32 -5.66
CA ASN A 158 -17.54 -20.56 -6.30
C ASN A 158 -16.78 -19.23 -6.34
N ILE A 159 -15.49 -19.27 -6.02
CA ILE A 159 -14.60 -18.10 -6.00
C ILE A 159 -13.80 -18.08 -7.30
N GLY A 160 -13.61 -16.91 -7.90
CA GLY A 160 -12.68 -16.74 -9.02
C GLY A 160 -11.27 -16.48 -8.53
N LEU A 161 -10.28 -17.17 -9.06
CA LEU A 161 -8.87 -16.79 -8.95
C LEU A 161 -8.36 -16.44 -10.34
N VAL A 162 -8.04 -15.17 -10.56
CA VAL A 162 -7.63 -14.64 -11.86
C VAL A 162 -6.20 -14.11 -11.78
N TYR A 163 -5.28 -14.61 -12.59
CA TYR A 163 -3.87 -14.18 -12.56
C TYR A 163 -3.19 -14.28 -13.93
N ASP A 164 -2.03 -13.62 -14.08
CA ASP A 164 -1.16 -13.74 -15.26
C ASP A 164 -0.19 -14.94 -15.10
N LEU A 165 0.02 -15.73 -16.17
CA LEU A 165 0.87 -16.94 -16.16
C LEU A 165 2.30 -16.70 -15.67
N ASP A 166 2.85 -15.52 -15.96
CA ASP A 166 4.26 -15.20 -15.76
C ASP A 166 4.60 -14.81 -14.30
N SER A 167 3.62 -14.71 -13.40
CA SER A 167 3.79 -13.87 -12.20
C SER A 167 3.44 -14.49 -10.85
N ILE A 168 3.00 -15.75 -10.75
CA ILE A 168 2.61 -16.28 -9.42
C ILE A 168 3.07 -17.72 -9.15
N ASP A 169 4.18 -17.84 -8.43
CA ASP A 169 4.69 -19.09 -7.87
C ASP A 169 3.86 -19.61 -6.68
N TYR A 170 2.99 -18.77 -6.11
CA TYR A 170 2.18 -19.08 -4.92
C TYR A 170 0.67 -19.19 -5.13
N ALA A 171 0.18 -19.28 -6.37
CA ALA A 171 -1.27 -19.49 -6.62
C ALA A 171 -1.78 -20.78 -5.95
N SER A 172 -0.93 -21.82 -5.88
CA SER A 172 -1.27 -23.08 -5.21
C SER A 172 -1.56 -22.90 -3.72
N ASP A 173 -0.88 -21.99 -3.02
CA ASP A 173 -1.14 -21.70 -1.61
C ASP A 173 -2.47 -20.96 -1.41
N ILE A 174 -2.81 -20.06 -2.32
CA ILE A 174 -4.11 -19.36 -2.30
C ILE A 174 -5.22 -20.39 -2.51
N ILE A 175 -5.10 -21.25 -3.53
CA ILE A 175 -6.07 -22.31 -3.81
C ILE A 175 -6.22 -23.24 -2.61
N GLY A 176 -5.11 -23.61 -1.96
CA GLY A 176 -5.08 -24.46 -0.77
C GLY A 176 -5.81 -23.88 0.45
N CYS A 177 -6.18 -22.59 0.44
CA CYS A 177 -7.02 -21.99 1.48
C CYS A 177 -8.49 -22.42 1.38
N PHE A 178 -8.93 -22.89 0.21
CA PHE A 178 -10.32 -23.24 -0.07
C PHE A 178 -10.51 -24.77 -0.10
N ARG A 179 -11.74 -25.22 0.13
CA ARG A 179 -12.10 -26.62 -0.08
C ARG A 179 -12.07 -26.93 -1.58
N GLU A 180 -11.60 -28.12 -1.94
CA GLU A 180 -11.66 -28.63 -3.32
C GLU A 180 -13.09 -28.42 -3.87
N ASN A 181 -13.20 -27.82 -5.06
CA ASN A 181 -14.44 -27.40 -5.78
C ASN A 181 -15.00 -25.99 -5.53
N HIS A 182 -14.42 -25.19 -4.63
CA HIS A 182 -14.91 -23.80 -4.38
C HIS A 182 -14.08 -22.72 -5.07
N VAL A 183 -13.10 -23.08 -5.91
CA VAL A 183 -12.25 -22.13 -6.64
C VAL A 183 -12.19 -22.51 -8.12
N SER A 184 -12.53 -21.56 -8.96
CA SER A 184 -12.29 -21.60 -10.41
C SER A 184 -11.09 -20.73 -10.75
N VAL A 185 -10.13 -21.32 -11.43
CA VAL A 185 -8.89 -20.66 -11.84
C VAL A 185 -9.00 -20.18 -13.28
N PHE A 186 -8.75 -18.89 -13.50
CA PHE A 186 -8.72 -18.25 -14.81
C PHE A 186 -7.34 -17.66 -15.03
N ASN A 187 -6.58 -18.32 -15.90
CA ASN A 187 -5.21 -17.93 -16.14
C ASN A 187 -5.09 -17.20 -17.48
N ARG A 188 -4.45 -16.03 -17.45
CA ARG A 188 -4.25 -15.20 -18.63
C ARG A 188 -2.98 -15.59 -19.35
N ASP A 189 -3.16 -16.04 -20.59
CA ASP A 189 -2.09 -16.23 -21.57
C ASP A 189 -2.26 -15.17 -22.68
N GLY A 190 -1.61 -14.01 -22.55
CA GLY A 190 -1.59 -12.96 -23.60
C GLY A 190 -2.61 -11.80 -23.45
N SER A 191 -3.17 -11.32 -24.58
CA SER A 191 -3.83 -9.99 -24.68
C SER A 191 -5.11 -9.79 -23.85
N SER A 192 -5.41 -8.55 -23.43
CA SER A 192 -6.21 -8.22 -22.24
C SER A 192 -7.75 -8.15 -22.40
N ARG A 193 -8.30 -7.59 -23.49
CA ARG A 193 -9.74 -7.26 -23.54
C ARG A 193 -10.64 -8.45 -23.83
N LEU A 194 -10.30 -9.26 -24.82
CA LEU A 194 -11.08 -10.45 -25.15
C LEU A 194 -11.03 -11.47 -24.02
N PHE A 195 -9.87 -11.61 -23.38
CA PHE A 195 -9.70 -12.43 -22.19
C PHE A 195 -10.56 -11.93 -21.02
N ALA A 196 -10.64 -10.61 -20.81
CA ALA A 196 -11.52 -10.04 -19.79
C ALA A 196 -12.99 -10.40 -20.04
N SER A 197 -13.51 -10.21 -21.26
CA SER A 197 -14.90 -10.53 -21.56
C SER A 197 -15.21 -12.03 -21.42
N THR A 198 -14.34 -12.90 -21.94
CA THR A 198 -14.57 -14.36 -21.88
C THR A 198 -14.47 -14.89 -20.45
N THR A 199 -13.56 -14.34 -19.66
CA THR A 199 -13.40 -14.70 -18.25
C THR A 199 -14.61 -14.25 -17.43
N LEU A 200 -15.06 -13.01 -17.59
CA LEU A 200 -16.26 -12.51 -16.91
C LEU A 200 -17.51 -13.33 -17.29
N ASP A 201 -17.69 -13.66 -18.57
CA ASP A 201 -18.78 -14.53 -19.00
C ASP A 201 -18.72 -15.92 -18.36
N ALA A 202 -17.52 -16.50 -18.24
CA ALA A 202 -17.33 -17.79 -17.60
C ALA A 202 -17.60 -17.72 -16.09
N MET A 203 -17.13 -16.66 -15.42
CA MET A 203 -17.40 -16.40 -14.01
C MET A 203 -18.90 -16.27 -13.73
N ASN A 204 -19.60 -15.49 -14.54
CA ASN A 204 -21.05 -15.30 -14.44
C ASN A 204 -21.82 -16.61 -14.63
N LYS A 205 -21.43 -17.44 -15.62
CA LYS A 205 -22.02 -18.77 -15.84
C LYS A 205 -21.78 -19.72 -14.66
N GLN A 206 -20.68 -19.56 -13.94
CA GLN A 206 -20.33 -20.36 -12.76
C GLN A 206 -20.87 -19.77 -11.45
N GLY A 207 -21.63 -18.67 -11.51
CA GLY A 207 -22.19 -18.01 -10.32
C GLY A 207 -21.13 -17.39 -9.41
N ILE A 208 -19.97 -17.03 -9.96
CA ILE A 208 -18.88 -16.41 -9.21
C ILE A 208 -19.22 -14.93 -9.00
N VAL A 209 -19.38 -14.54 -7.74
CA VAL A 209 -19.66 -13.14 -7.35
C VAL A 209 -18.48 -12.49 -6.62
N LEU A 210 -17.44 -13.27 -6.33
CA LEU A 210 -16.28 -12.84 -5.57
C LEU A 210 -15.01 -13.43 -6.19
N ALA A 211 -14.00 -12.59 -6.43
CA ALA A 211 -12.77 -13.01 -7.09
C ALA A 211 -11.50 -12.38 -6.51
N LEU A 212 -10.40 -13.13 -6.53
CA LEU A 212 -9.04 -12.66 -6.27
C LEU A 212 -8.32 -12.41 -7.59
N CYS A 213 -7.57 -11.31 -7.64
CA CYS A 213 -6.80 -10.92 -8.81
C CYS A 213 -5.32 -10.64 -8.45
N PRO A 214 -4.55 -11.66 -8.00
CA PRO A 214 -3.15 -11.46 -7.64
C PRO A 214 -2.28 -11.19 -8.87
N TYR A 215 -1.27 -10.31 -8.70
CA TYR A 215 -0.31 -9.89 -9.73
C TYR A 215 -0.91 -9.55 -11.09
N ALA A 216 -2.08 -8.94 -11.08
CA ALA A 216 -2.79 -8.57 -12.28
C ALA A 216 -2.19 -7.30 -12.90
N THR A 217 -1.41 -7.45 -13.97
CA THR A 217 -0.95 -6.29 -14.75
C THR A 217 -1.93 -6.05 -15.90
N SER A 218 -2.49 -4.83 -15.97
CA SER A 218 -3.44 -4.43 -17.04
C SER A 218 -4.82 -5.11 -17.02
N PHE A 219 -5.37 -5.41 -15.83
CA PHE A 219 -6.73 -5.95 -15.65
C PHE A 219 -7.83 -4.89 -15.61
N ASN A 220 -7.52 -3.62 -15.93
CA ASN A 220 -8.50 -2.52 -15.89
C ASN A 220 -9.76 -2.79 -16.73
N SER A 221 -9.66 -3.63 -17.77
CA SER A 221 -10.81 -4.02 -18.59
C SER A 221 -11.82 -4.91 -17.87
N PHE A 222 -11.43 -5.64 -16.82
CA PHE A 222 -12.35 -6.46 -16.03
C PHE A 222 -13.31 -5.60 -15.22
N PHE A 223 -12.77 -4.62 -14.49
CA PHE A 223 -13.52 -3.81 -13.54
C PHE A 223 -14.51 -2.84 -14.20
N ASN A 224 -14.24 -2.45 -15.45
CA ASN A 224 -15.11 -1.54 -16.21
C ASN A 224 -16.21 -2.27 -16.99
N SER A 225 -16.11 -3.59 -17.15
CA SER A 225 -17.01 -4.37 -17.99
C SER A 225 -18.06 -5.17 -17.21
N ASP A 226 -17.91 -5.29 -15.89
CA ASP A 226 -18.85 -5.99 -15.03
C ASP A 226 -18.96 -5.33 -13.65
N SER A 227 -20.19 -5.26 -13.14
CA SER A 227 -20.51 -4.72 -11.82
C SER A 227 -21.07 -5.77 -10.86
N THR A 228 -21.04 -7.05 -11.23
CA THR A 228 -21.63 -8.14 -10.44
C THR A 228 -20.59 -8.87 -9.60
N VAL A 229 -19.33 -8.88 -10.06
CA VAL A 229 -18.20 -9.47 -9.35
C VAL A 229 -17.59 -8.45 -8.40
N SER A 230 -17.42 -8.85 -7.15
CA SER A 230 -16.63 -8.13 -6.16
C SER A 230 -15.19 -8.65 -6.16
N TRP A 231 -14.22 -7.75 -6.00
CA TRP A 231 -12.81 -8.03 -6.27
C TRP A 231 -11.91 -7.80 -5.07
N VAL A 232 -11.02 -8.75 -4.81
CA VAL A 232 -9.80 -8.54 -4.04
C VAL A 232 -8.65 -8.32 -5.00
N VAL A 233 -8.04 -7.14 -4.92
CA VAL A 233 -6.99 -6.71 -5.85
C VAL A 233 -5.73 -6.26 -5.12
N ASP A 234 -4.63 -6.21 -5.86
CA ASP A 234 -3.44 -5.50 -5.42
C ASP A 234 -3.74 -4.00 -5.24
N TYR A 235 -3.08 -3.35 -4.28
CA TYR A 235 -3.20 -1.92 -4.04
C TYR A 235 -3.04 -1.07 -5.32
N ARG A 236 -2.21 -1.50 -6.28
CA ARG A 236 -2.00 -0.81 -7.57
C ARG A 236 -3.27 -0.69 -8.41
N LEU A 237 -4.22 -1.61 -8.26
CA LEU A 237 -5.45 -1.66 -9.03
C LEU A 237 -6.66 -1.10 -8.26
N ALA A 238 -6.54 -0.85 -6.95
CA ALA A 238 -7.69 -0.50 -6.12
C ALA A 238 -8.38 0.81 -6.56
N SER A 239 -7.66 1.76 -7.20
CA SER A 239 -8.24 3.01 -7.71
C SER A 239 -9.06 2.84 -9.00
N VAL A 240 -8.84 1.76 -9.76
CA VAL A 240 -9.58 1.48 -11.01
C VAL A 240 -10.76 0.54 -10.82
N VAL A 241 -10.88 -0.09 -9.65
CA VAL A 241 -12.05 -0.89 -9.28
C VAL A 241 -13.16 0.05 -8.79
N PRO A 242 -14.38 0.00 -9.36
CA PRO A 242 -15.52 0.73 -8.80
C PRO A 242 -15.71 0.42 -7.32
N SER A 243 -16.00 1.44 -6.50
CA SER A 243 -16.05 1.29 -5.03
C SER A 243 -17.07 0.25 -4.56
N GLY A 244 -18.19 0.08 -5.27
CA GLY A 244 -19.19 -0.96 -4.96
C GLY A 244 -18.75 -2.39 -5.27
N ASN A 245 -17.64 -2.54 -6.01
CA ASN A 245 -17.08 -3.81 -6.46
C ASN A 245 -15.71 -4.10 -5.82
N LEU A 246 -15.15 -3.17 -5.05
CA LEU A 246 -13.90 -3.39 -4.34
C LEU A 246 -14.18 -4.09 -3.00
N TYR A 247 -13.94 -5.40 -2.93
CA TYR A 247 -14.15 -6.19 -1.70
C TYR A 247 -12.98 -6.08 -0.73
N GLY A 248 -11.76 -6.01 -1.25
CA GLY A 248 -10.57 -5.92 -0.42
C GLY A 248 -9.31 -5.60 -1.21
N VAL A 249 -8.27 -5.25 -0.47
CA VAL A 249 -6.98 -4.85 -1.03
C VAL A 249 -5.86 -5.60 -0.34
N VAL A 250 -4.93 -6.13 -1.11
CA VAL A 250 -3.65 -6.65 -0.61
C VAL A 250 -2.59 -5.57 -0.83
N ARG A 251 -1.85 -5.21 0.22
CA ARG A 251 -0.91 -4.08 0.21
C ARG A 251 0.31 -4.33 1.10
N PRO A 252 1.41 -3.58 0.89
CA PRO A 252 2.53 -3.58 1.82
C PRO A 252 2.11 -3.24 3.25
N ASP A 253 2.58 -4.02 4.23
CA ASP A 253 2.38 -3.76 5.65
C ASP A 253 3.43 -2.79 6.18
N LEU A 254 3.02 -1.54 6.41
CA LEU A 254 3.90 -0.48 6.89
C LEU A 254 4.12 -0.51 8.42
N SER A 255 3.51 -1.46 9.15
CA SER A 255 3.55 -1.51 10.62
C SER A 255 4.95 -1.76 11.19
N LEU A 256 5.76 -2.57 10.49
CA LEU A 256 7.13 -2.93 10.87
C LEU A 256 8.20 -2.03 10.25
N VAL A 257 7.85 -1.22 9.25
CA VAL A 257 8.83 -0.42 8.48
C VAL A 257 9.65 0.50 9.37
N LEU A 258 9.03 1.04 10.43
CA LEU A 258 9.77 1.87 11.38
C LEU A 258 10.86 1.09 12.12
N GLU A 259 10.56 -0.12 12.57
CA GLU A 259 11.51 -0.94 13.32
C GLU A 259 12.69 -1.31 12.44
N LEU A 260 12.42 -1.60 11.16
CA LEU A 260 13.42 -1.82 10.12
C LEU A 260 14.26 -0.55 9.88
N ALA A 261 13.63 0.62 9.80
CA ALA A 261 14.32 1.90 9.64
C ALA A 261 15.27 2.20 10.81
N LYS A 262 14.82 1.99 12.05
CA LYS A 262 15.65 2.15 13.26
C LYS A 262 16.79 1.15 13.33
N ALA A 263 16.56 -0.10 12.91
CA ALA A 263 17.61 -1.11 12.85
C ALA A 263 18.65 -0.80 11.75
N THR A 264 18.20 -0.27 10.62
CA THR A 264 19.07 0.23 9.53
C THR A 264 19.97 1.35 10.04
N GLN A 265 19.40 2.33 10.77
CA GLN A 265 20.17 3.42 11.38
C GLN A 265 21.29 2.94 12.32
N LYS A 266 21.08 1.82 13.00
CA LYS A 266 22.05 1.20 13.91
C LYS A 266 23.10 0.34 13.20
N GLY A 267 23.05 0.26 11.87
CA GLY A 267 23.95 -0.58 11.06
C GLY A 267 23.68 -2.07 11.23
N GLN A 268 22.46 -2.46 11.60
CA GLN A 268 22.13 -3.84 11.96
C GLN A 268 21.47 -4.66 10.84
N LEU A 269 21.12 -4.08 9.68
CA LEU A 269 20.40 -4.77 8.61
C LEU A 269 20.81 -4.28 7.22
N SER A 270 20.84 -5.20 6.23
CA SER A 270 21.10 -4.89 4.82
C SER A 270 19.96 -5.28 3.86
N MET A 271 19.02 -6.14 4.29
CA MET A 271 17.88 -6.58 3.46
C MET A 271 16.79 -7.16 4.36
N ASN A 272 15.54 -6.73 4.19
CA ASN A 272 14.41 -7.24 4.96
C ASN A 272 13.22 -7.52 4.06
N SER A 273 12.48 -8.58 4.38
CA SER A 273 11.18 -8.86 3.79
C SER A 273 10.14 -7.88 4.35
N LEU A 274 9.45 -7.18 3.46
CA LEU A 274 8.25 -6.42 3.79
C LEU A 274 7.05 -7.33 3.58
N GLY A 275 6.39 -7.69 4.68
CA GLY A 275 5.13 -8.43 4.62
C GLY A 275 4.06 -7.62 3.89
N TYR A 276 3.10 -8.32 3.29
CA TYR A 276 1.86 -7.74 2.80
C TYR A 276 0.72 -8.14 3.73
N CYS A 277 -0.28 -7.27 3.84
CA CYS A 277 -1.49 -7.53 4.60
C CYS A 277 -2.73 -7.43 3.72
N TYR A 278 -3.75 -8.21 4.06
CA TYR A 278 -5.07 -8.13 3.48
C TYR A 278 -5.98 -7.19 4.28
N GLU A 279 -6.71 -6.33 3.59
CA GLU A 279 -7.69 -5.43 4.20
C GLU A 279 -9.02 -5.49 3.44
N LYS A 280 -10.08 -5.93 4.15
CA LYS A 280 -11.46 -5.92 3.66
C LYS A 280 -11.99 -4.48 3.64
N LYS A 281 -12.69 -4.10 2.58
CA LYS A 281 -13.28 -2.77 2.37
C LYS A 281 -14.72 -2.67 2.87
#